data_AF-A0A1X2I0Q3-F1
#
_entry.id   AF-A0A1X2I0Q3-F1
#
_cell.length_a   1.000
_cell.length_b   1.000
_cell.length_c   1.000
_cell.angle_alpha   90.00
_cell.angle_beta   90.00
_cell.angle_gamma   90.00
#
_symmetry.space_group_name_H-M   'P 1'
#
loop_
_entity.id
_entity.type
_entity.pdbx_description
1 polymer ?
#
loop_
_entity_poly.entity_id
_entity_poly.type
_entity_poly.pdbx_seq_one_letter_code
_entity_poly.pdbx_strand_id
1 'polypeptide(L)'
;YQLVIREQPQQCRMSGFGEKDRRPIDPAPIVQLHIFDDNKPIDLEEQQYPLCILHVSLWSEDKSHQLDTPPCLRSMTGTLTGSPYVLRDQHEQLGIYFSFPDIGVRVAKTYCLRFDLVIL
;
A
#
# COMPACT_ATOMS: atom_id res chain seq x y z
N TYR A 1 6.55 -6.34 13.76
CA TYR A 1 5.54 -5.90 12.77
C TYR A 1 5.55 -6.85 11.59
N GLN A 2 4.38 -7.17 11.04
CA GLN A 2 4.23 -7.96 9.82
C GLN A 2 3.17 -7.32 8.94
N LEU A 3 3.46 -7.19 7.64
CA LEU A 3 2.52 -6.69 6.64
C LEU A 3 1.98 -7.86 5.83
N VAL A 4 0.66 -7.90 5.63
CA VAL A 4 -0.02 -8.92 4.84
C VAL A 4 -0.87 -8.24 3.79
N ILE A 5 -0.66 -8.56 2.51
CA ILE A 5 -1.52 -8.09 1.43
C ILE A 5 -2.85 -8.86 1.50
N ARG A 6 -3.94 -8.17 1.79
CA ARG A 6 -5.30 -8.73 1.83
C ARG A 6 -5.99 -8.65 0.48
N GLU A 7 -5.66 -7.64 -0.32
CA GLU A 7 -6.12 -7.50 -1.70
C GLU A 7 -4.94 -7.11 -2.61
N GLN A 8 -4.65 -7.96 -3.59
CA GLN A 8 -3.52 -7.79 -4.51
C GLN A 8 -3.94 -6.92 -5.70
N PRO A 9 -3.12 -5.94 -6.12
CA PRO A 9 -3.33 -5.27 -7.40
C PRO A 9 -3.18 -6.26 -8.55
N GLN A 10 -4.10 -6.23 -9.52
CA GLN A 10 -4.07 -7.17 -10.65
C GLN A 10 -3.77 -6.48 -11.96
N GLN A 11 -4.38 -5.32 -12.19
CA GLN A 11 -4.28 -4.61 -13.45
C GLN A 11 -4.39 -3.11 -13.24
N CYS A 12 -3.86 -2.37 -14.19
CA CYS A 12 -4.09 -0.95 -14.28
C CYS A 12 -3.98 -0.51 -15.73
N ARG A 13 -4.58 0.63 -16.02
CA ARG A 13 -4.35 1.33 -17.28
C ARG A 13 -3.42 2.51 -17.00
N MET A 14 -2.46 2.71 -17.90
CA MET A 14 -1.57 3.87 -17.78
C MET A 14 -2.38 5.16 -17.66
N SER A 15 -2.08 5.95 -16.63
CA SER A 15 -2.66 7.26 -16.41
C SER A 15 -1.95 8.27 -17.32
N GLY A 16 -2.73 8.97 -18.14
CA GLY A 16 -2.21 10.06 -18.97
C GLY A 16 -1.60 11.19 -18.14
N PHE A 17 -0.90 12.12 -18.79
CA PHE A 17 -0.28 13.26 -18.12
C PHE A 17 -1.28 14.28 -17.53
N GLY A 18 -2.55 14.23 -17.95
CA GLY A 18 -3.62 15.07 -17.41
C GLY A 18 -4.42 14.37 -16.30
N GLU A 19 -4.91 15.15 -15.32
CA GLU A 19 -5.66 14.60 -14.17
C GLU A 19 -6.99 13.93 -14.53
N LYS A 20 -7.60 14.31 -15.66
CA LYS A 20 -8.91 13.81 -16.11
C LYS A 20 -8.89 12.35 -16.60
N ASP A 21 -7.73 11.76 -16.88
CA ASP A 21 -7.59 10.37 -17.33
C ASP A 21 -6.79 9.53 -16.33
N ARG A 22 -6.86 9.89 -15.04
CA ARG A 22 -6.34 9.04 -13.96
C ARG A 22 -7.18 7.78 -13.87
N ARG A 23 -6.50 6.64 -13.89
CA ARG A 23 -7.10 5.32 -13.74
C ARG A 23 -6.32 4.59 -12.65
N PRO A 24 -6.89 4.46 -11.45
CA PRO A 24 -6.19 3.77 -10.39
C PRO A 24 -6.00 2.29 -10.73
N ILE A 25 -5.05 1.69 -10.04
CA ILE A 25 -4.83 0.24 -10.04
C ILE A 25 -6.09 -0.43 -9.47
N ASP A 26 -6.49 -1.52 -10.12
CA ASP A 26 -7.69 -2.28 -9.81
C ASP A 26 -7.34 -3.79 -9.67
N PRO A 27 -7.82 -4.47 -8.62
CA PRO A 27 -8.46 -3.89 -7.44
C PRO A 27 -7.48 -3.04 -6.61
N ALA A 28 -8.03 -2.19 -5.73
CA ALA A 28 -7.23 -1.33 -4.86
C ALA A 28 -6.40 -2.18 -3.88
N PRO A 29 -5.09 -1.92 -3.72
CA PRO A 29 -4.30 -2.66 -2.74
C PRO A 29 -4.81 -2.42 -1.32
N ILE A 30 -5.01 -3.50 -0.58
CA ILE A 30 -5.33 -3.47 0.86
C ILE A 30 -4.23 -4.23 1.60
N VAL A 31 -3.62 -3.58 2.58
CA VAL A 31 -2.56 -4.14 3.42
C VAL A 31 -3.01 -4.17 4.87
N GLN A 32 -2.88 -5.31 5.53
CA GLN A 32 -3.10 -5.47 6.96
C GLN A 32 -1.77 -5.43 7.71
N LEU A 33 -1.72 -4.70 8.82
CA LEU A 33 -0.60 -4.66 9.75
C LEU A 33 -0.90 -5.53 10.97
N HIS A 34 -0.02 -6.48 11.25
CA HIS A 34 0.02 -7.24 12.50
C HIS A 34 1.16 -6.71 13.37
N ILE A 35 0.82 -6.38 14.62
CA ILE A 35 1.76 -5.90 15.63
C ILE A 35 1.87 -6.99 16.69
N PHE A 36 3.10 -7.27 17.11
CA PHE A 36 3.40 -8.31 18.08
C PHE A 36 4.23 -7.72 19.21
N ASP A 37 3.90 -8.08 20.44
CA ASP A 37 4.66 -7.83 21.65
C ASP A 37 5.10 -9.18 22.24
N ASP A 38 6.40 -9.37 22.45
CA ASP A 38 6.99 -10.67 22.85
C ASP A 38 6.47 -11.87 22.04
N ASN A 39 6.41 -11.73 20.70
CA ASN A 39 5.86 -12.70 19.74
C ASN A 39 4.37 -13.05 19.90
N LYS A 40 3.62 -12.29 20.71
CA LYS A 40 2.16 -12.42 20.82
C LYS A 40 1.48 -11.25 20.11
N PRO A 41 0.40 -11.49 19.35
CA PRO A 41 -0.35 -10.39 18.74
C PRO A 41 -0.87 -9.47 19.86
N ILE A 42 -0.75 -8.17 19.66
CA ILE A 42 -1.32 -7.20 20.60
C ILE A 42 -2.86 -7.22 20.51
N ASP A 43 -3.53 -6.92 21.62
CA ASP A 43 -4.96 -6.69 21.61
C ASP A 43 -5.26 -5.25 21.20
N LEU A 44 -5.90 -5.07 20.05
CA LEU A 44 -6.23 -3.74 19.51
C LEU A 44 -7.37 -3.04 20.27
N GLU A 45 -8.14 -3.77 21.10
CA GLU A 45 -9.19 -3.18 21.95
C GLU A 45 -8.60 -2.61 23.25
N GLU A 46 -7.53 -3.23 23.76
CA GLU A 46 -6.94 -2.88 25.07
C GLU A 46 -5.64 -2.07 24.98
N GLN A 47 -4.88 -2.20 23.89
CA GLN A 47 -3.54 -1.64 23.77
C GLN A 47 -3.47 -0.53 22.71
N GLN A 48 -2.74 0.54 23.01
CA GLN A 48 -2.41 1.57 22.02
C GLN A 48 -1.40 1.03 21.01
N TYR A 49 -1.61 1.36 19.73
CA TYR A 49 -0.67 1.06 18.65
C TYR A 49 0.11 2.32 18.24
N PRO A 50 1.36 2.17 17.78
CA PRO A 50 2.20 3.31 17.40
C PRO A 50 1.62 4.07 16.19
N LEU A 51 1.88 5.38 16.18
CA LEU A 51 1.60 6.21 15.01
C LEU A 51 2.51 5.76 13.86
N CYS A 52 1.90 5.41 12.73
CA CYS A 52 2.62 4.91 11.58
C CYS A 52 1.91 5.26 10.27
N ILE A 53 2.64 5.14 9.17
CA ILE A 53 2.14 5.23 7.80
C ILE A 53 2.72 4.08 6.98
N LEU A 54 2.02 3.71 5.89
CA LEU A 54 2.60 2.90 4.83
C LEU A 54 2.94 3.78 3.64
N HIS A 55 4.18 3.70 3.15
CA HIS A 55 4.59 4.31 1.89
C HIS A 55 4.62 3.26 0.78
N VAL A 56 4.19 3.62 -0.43
CA VAL A 56 4.20 2.74 -1.61
C VAL A 56 5.23 3.22 -2.61
N SER A 57 6.06 2.29 -3.08
CA SER A 57 7.02 2.53 -4.16
C SER A 57 6.82 1.56 -5.32
N LEU A 58 7.26 1.97 -6.52
CA LEU A 58 7.18 1.16 -7.74
C LEU A 58 8.47 0.37 -7.91
N TRP A 59 8.34 -0.94 -8.09
CA TRP A 59 9.48 -1.84 -8.27
C TRP A 59 9.40 -2.58 -9.59
N SER A 60 10.56 -2.99 -10.08
CA SER A 60 10.67 -3.89 -11.23
C SER A 60 9.91 -5.21 -10.97
N GLU A 61 9.49 -5.86 -12.05
CA GLU A 61 8.76 -7.15 -11.99
C GLU A 61 9.52 -8.23 -11.22
N ASP A 62 10.85 -8.25 -11.36
CA ASP A 62 11.76 -9.14 -10.65
C ASP A 62 12.05 -8.72 -9.20
N LYS A 63 11.47 -7.60 -8.75
CA LYS A 63 11.62 -7.02 -7.39
C LYS A 63 13.06 -6.63 -7.04
N SER A 64 13.93 -6.43 -8.04
CA SER A 64 15.35 -6.16 -7.80
C SER A 64 15.65 -4.69 -7.55
N HIS A 65 14.91 -3.75 -8.14
CA HIS A 65 15.18 -2.33 -8.00
C HIS A 65 13.92 -1.46 -8.08
N GLN A 66 14.02 -0.29 -7.43
CA GLN A 66 12.99 0.73 -7.41
C GLN A 66 13.01 1.57 -8.70
N LEU A 67 11.84 1.88 -9.25
CA LEU A 67 11.65 2.50 -10.57
C LEU A 67 11.17 3.97 -10.52
N ASP A 68 10.76 4.44 -9.36
CA ASP A 68 10.31 5.81 -9.10
C ASP A 68 11.43 6.71 -8.53
N THR A 69 12.68 6.40 -8.85
CA THR A 69 13.87 7.19 -8.48
C THR A 69 14.31 8.13 -9.62
N PRO A 70 15.07 9.21 -9.36
CA PRO A 70 15.60 10.07 -10.42
C PRO A 70 16.42 9.25 -11.44
N PRO A 71 16.26 9.46 -12.76
CA PRO A 71 15.50 10.53 -13.43
C PRO A 71 14.00 10.22 -13.66
N CYS A 72 13.53 9.02 -13.31
CA CYS A 72 12.18 8.51 -13.55
C CYS A 72 11.15 8.90 -12.47
N LEU A 73 11.33 10.05 -11.81
CA LEU A 73 10.64 10.49 -10.58
C LEU A 73 9.11 10.70 -10.69
N ARG A 74 8.46 10.26 -11.77
CA ARG A 74 7.02 10.49 -12.01
C ARG A 74 6.30 9.27 -12.59
N SER A 75 6.86 8.08 -12.42
CA SER A 75 6.23 6.83 -12.88
C SER A 75 4.91 6.54 -12.18
N MET A 76 4.81 6.89 -10.88
CA MET A 76 3.59 6.75 -10.08
C MET A 76 2.80 8.07 -10.00
N THR A 77 1.50 7.97 -9.74
CA THR A 77 0.60 9.09 -9.49
C THR A 77 -0.44 8.74 -8.43
N GLY A 78 -1.11 9.76 -7.88
CA GLY A 78 -2.10 9.57 -6.83
C GLY A 78 -1.51 9.60 -5.42
N THR A 79 -2.15 8.88 -4.50
CA THR A 79 -1.82 8.85 -3.07
C THR A 79 -0.88 7.68 -2.78
N LEU A 80 0.39 7.99 -2.53
CA LEU A 80 1.45 6.99 -2.29
C LEU A 80 1.71 6.70 -0.80
N THR A 81 1.00 7.39 0.09
CA THR A 81 1.09 7.20 1.54
C THR A 81 -0.28 6.87 2.10
N GLY A 82 -0.38 5.79 2.86
CA GLY A 82 -1.60 5.34 3.52
C GLY A 82 -1.52 5.53 5.03
N SER A 83 -2.62 6.00 5.61
CA SER A 83 -2.82 6.02 7.07
C SER A 83 -3.50 4.74 7.55
N PRO A 84 -3.25 4.32 8.80
CA PRO A 84 -3.88 3.14 9.38
C PRO A 84 -5.36 3.39 9.66
N TYR A 85 -6.20 2.41 9.37
CA TYR A 85 -7.60 2.34 9.74
C TYR A 85 -7.83 1.12 10.61
N VAL A 86 -8.39 1.31 11.80
CA VAL A 86 -8.84 0.19 12.64
C VAL A 86 -10.27 -0.17 12.25
N LEU A 87 -10.45 -1.36 11.68
CA LEU A 87 -11.71 -1.82 11.12
C LEU A 87 -11.94 -3.29 11.48
N ARG A 88 -13.21 -3.72 11.44
CA ARG A 88 -13.55 -5.15 11.44
C ARG A 88 -13.63 -5.66 10.01
N ASP A 89 -13.09 -6.84 9.76
CA ASP A 89 -13.22 -7.49 8.46
C ASP A 89 -14.56 -8.22 8.30
N GLN A 90 -14.74 -8.90 7.17
CA GLN A 90 -15.93 -9.71 6.85
C GLN A 90 -16.20 -10.88 7.81
N HIS A 91 -15.27 -11.18 8.73
CA HIS A 91 -15.39 -12.18 9.78
C HIS A 91 -15.49 -11.54 11.18
N GLU A 92 -15.78 -10.24 11.26
CA GLU A 92 -15.86 -9.44 12.49
C GLU A 92 -14.53 -9.33 13.26
N GLN A 93 -13.40 -9.65 12.62
CA GLN A 93 -12.09 -9.59 13.25
C GLN A 93 -11.51 -8.19 13.15
N LEU A 94 -11.18 -7.60 14.30
CA LEU A 94 -10.57 -6.28 14.39
C LEU A 94 -9.13 -6.32 13.86
N GLY A 95 -8.75 -5.34 13.04
CA GLY A 95 -7.41 -5.25 12.47
C GLY A 95 -7.04 -3.84 12.06
N ILE A 96 -5.75 -3.62 11.84
CA ILE A 96 -5.21 -2.38 11.29
C ILE A 96 -5.01 -2.57 9.79
N TYR A 97 -5.70 -1.75 8.99
CA TYR A 97 -5.69 -1.83 7.53
C TYR A 97 -5.23 -0.52 6.89
N PHE A 98 -4.60 -0.63 5.74
CA PHE A 98 -4.21 0.46 4.87
C PHE A 98 -4.83 0.20 3.50
N SER A 99 -5.50 1.20 2.95
CA SER A 99 -6.11 1.10 1.62
C SER A 99 -5.48 2.12 0.67
N PHE A 100 -5.32 1.72 -0.58
CA PHE A 100 -4.69 2.53 -1.62
C PHE A 100 -5.56 2.65 -2.87
N PRO A 101 -6.75 3.28 -2.77
CA PRO A 101 -7.71 3.35 -3.88
C PRO A 101 -7.31 4.29 -5.01
N ASP A 102 -6.30 5.15 -4.81
CA ASP A 102 -5.85 6.15 -5.76
C ASP A 102 -4.35 6.01 -6.05
N ILE A 103 -3.89 4.81 -6.45
CA ILE A 103 -2.55 4.64 -7.01
C ILE A 103 -2.68 4.46 -8.52
N GLY A 104 -1.93 5.24 -9.31
CA GLY A 104 -1.82 5.03 -10.75
C GLY A 104 -0.37 4.95 -11.20
N VAL A 105 -0.16 4.42 -12.41
CA VAL A 105 1.14 4.42 -13.10
C VAL A 105 1.03 5.11 -14.45
N ARG A 106 2.07 5.81 -14.90
CA ARG A 106 2.05 6.58 -16.17
C ARG A 106 2.55 5.81 -17.38
N VAL A 107 3.27 4.72 -17.15
CA VAL A 107 3.93 3.94 -18.19
C VAL A 107 3.39 2.52 -18.15
N ALA A 108 3.00 1.98 -19.29
CA ALA A 108 2.51 0.61 -19.40
C ALA A 108 3.69 -0.37 -19.39
N LYS A 109 3.85 -1.13 -18.30
CA LYS A 109 4.71 -2.33 -18.15
C LYS A 109 4.17 -3.20 -17.02
N THR A 110 4.86 -4.30 -16.73
CA THR A 110 4.68 -5.09 -15.52
C THR A 110 5.55 -4.56 -14.39
N TYR A 111 4.96 -4.49 -13.19
CA TYR A 111 5.60 -3.91 -12.00
C TYR A 111 5.22 -4.69 -10.75
N CYS A 112 5.98 -4.49 -9.69
CA CYS A 112 5.58 -4.83 -8.33
C CYS A 112 5.36 -3.54 -7.52
N LEU A 113 4.41 -3.56 -6.59
CA LEU A 113 4.31 -2.53 -5.55
C LEU A 113 5.03 -3.02 -4.30
N ARG A 114 5.79 -2.13 -3.67
CA ARG A 114 6.40 -2.37 -2.35
C ARG A 114 5.76 -1.43 -1.34
N PHE A 115 5.39 -1.98 -0.19
CA PHE A 115 4.83 -1.25 0.94
C PHE A 115 5.85 -1.22 2.07
N ASP A 116 6.29 -0.02 2.43
CA ASP A 116 7.26 0.21 3.51
C ASP A 116 6.55 0.84 4.70
N LEU A 117 6.63 0.19 5.86
CA LEU A 117 6.12 0.71 7.12
C LEU A 117 7.08 1.75 7.71
N VAL A 118 6.55 2.93 7.98
CA VAL A 118 7.28 4.02 8.64
C VAL A 118 6.61 4.32 9.97
N ILE A 119 7.37 4.20 11.05
CA ILE A 119 6.95 4.60 12.39
C ILE A 119 7.30 6.08 12.57
N LEU A 120 6.36 6.87 13.09
CA LEU A 120 6.49 8.31 13.29
C LEU A 120 6.92 8.67 14.72
#